data_AF-A0A8B8CWQ8-F1
#
_entry.id   AF-A0A8B8CWQ8-F1
#
_cell.length_a   1.000
_cell.length_b   1.000
_cell.length_c   1.000
_cell.angle_alpha   90.00
_cell.angle_beta   90.00
_cell.angle_gamma   90.00
#
_symmetry.space_group_name_H-M   'P 1'
#
loop_
_entity.id
_entity.type
_entity.pdbx_description
1 polymer ?
#
loop_
_entity_poly.entity_id
_entity_poly.type
_entity_poly.pdbx_seq_one_letter_code
_entity_poly.pdbx_strand_id
1 'polypeptide(L)'
;MHRLFVLACLLSVAVAMTTHGHGHHHTGPTHHPINEAFSFHYDAHSHTMAVKTHRHCYLYALSSAEQTSVHSSTGLHSIEKTMIDLIDAHGNHVAVSTSDLTAMGHGLAHFCDKLAALRIN
;
A
#
# COMPACT_ATOMS: atom_id res chain seq x y z
N MET A 1 16.15 -30.51 -45.42
CA MET A 1 16.41 -29.80 -46.70
C MET A 1 15.03 -29.40 -47.23
N HIS A 2 14.58 -28.14 -47.28
CA HIS A 2 15.20 -26.96 -47.87
C HIS A 2 14.64 -25.70 -47.19
N ARG A 3 15.51 -24.92 -46.56
CA ARG A 3 15.31 -23.47 -46.49
C ARG A 3 15.55 -22.96 -47.91
N LEU A 4 14.60 -22.31 -48.56
CA LEU A 4 14.93 -21.43 -49.66
C LEU A 4 13.88 -20.32 -49.84
N PHE A 5 14.34 -19.09 -49.55
CA PHE A 5 14.09 -17.84 -50.27
C PHE A 5 12.62 -17.41 -50.47
N VAL A 6 12.13 -16.39 -49.75
CA VAL A 6 12.44 -14.97 -50.00
C VAL A 6 12.36 -14.65 -51.50
N LEU A 7 11.18 -14.23 -52.00
CA LEU A 7 10.98 -13.03 -52.81
C LEU A 7 9.57 -13.01 -53.43
N ALA A 8 8.91 -11.86 -53.32
CA ALA A 8 8.02 -11.20 -54.30
C ALA A 8 6.87 -10.53 -53.53
N CYS A 9 7.09 -9.31 -53.03
CA CYS A 9 6.95 -8.05 -53.76
C CYS A 9 5.51 -7.54 -53.81
N LEU A 10 5.34 -6.39 -53.15
CA LEU A 10 4.47 -5.28 -53.57
C LEU A 10 2.97 -5.51 -53.42
N LEU A 11 2.46 -5.23 -52.22
CA LEU A 11 1.15 -4.58 -52.10
C LEU A 11 1.33 -3.25 -51.37
N SER A 12 0.94 -2.22 -52.11
CA SER A 12 1.29 -0.82 -51.96
C SER A 12 0.80 -0.19 -50.66
N VAL A 13 1.68 0.58 -50.03
CA VAL A 13 1.31 1.50 -48.95
C VAL A 13 0.74 2.77 -49.59
N ALA A 14 -0.55 2.99 -49.42
CA ALA A 14 -1.18 4.29 -49.63
C ALA A 14 -2.18 4.52 -48.48
N VAL A 15 -1.67 4.87 -47.30
CA VAL A 15 -2.51 5.48 -46.27
C VAL A 15 -2.52 6.97 -46.56
N ALA A 16 -3.61 7.43 -47.17
CA ALA A 16 -3.87 8.85 -47.38
C ALA A 16 -3.95 9.56 -46.03
N MET A 17 -3.14 10.60 -45.85
CA MET A 17 -3.27 11.52 -44.73
C MET A 17 -4.48 12.42 -44.99
N THR A 18 -5.56 12.21 -44.25
CA THR A 18 -6.62 13.20 -44.07
C THR A 18 -6.48 13.82 -42.69
N THR A 19 -5.95 15.03 -42.67
CA THR A 19 -5.99 15.92 -41.51
C THR A 19 -7.45 16.28 -41.22
N HIS A 20 -7.99 15.83 -40.09
CA HIS A 20 -9.16 16.44 -39.46
C HIS A 20 -9.00 16.36 -37.95
N GLY A 21 -8.52 17.45 -37.37
CA GLY A 21 -8.50 17.64 -35.92
C GLY A 21 -9.92 17.54 -35.38
N HIS A 22 -10.15 16.52 -34.55
CA HIS A 22 -11.26 16.48 -33.62
C HIS A 22 -10.64 16.55 -32.23
N GLY A 23 -10.95 17.62 -31.50
CA GLY A 23 -10.42 17.89 -30.17
C GLY A 23 -10.65 16.70 -29.26
N HIS A 24 -9.57 16.02 -28.89
CA HIS A 24 -9.62 15.05 -27.81
C HIS A 24 -9.71 15.82 -26.49
N HIS A 25 -10.93 16.00 -25.99
CA HIS A 25 -11.14 16.31 -24.58
C HIS A 25 -10.79 15.06 -23.77
N HIS A 26 -9.49 14.86 -23.53
CA HIS A 26 -9.05 13.97 -22.48
C HIS A 26 -9.35 14.66 -21.15
N THR A 27 -10.44 14.27 -20.51
CA THR A 27 -10.55 14.38 -19.06
C THR A 27 -9.47 13.46 -18.49
N GLY A 28 -8.28 13.99 -18.23
CA GLY A 28 -7.27 13.26 -17.45
C GLY A 28 -7.84 12.89 -16.08
N PRO A 29 -7.21 11.93 -15.37
CA PRO A 29 -7.62 11.59 -14.01
C PRO A 29 -7.75 12.87 -13.18
N THR A 30 -8.93 13.11 -12.59
CA THR A 30 -9.16 14.23 -11.67
C THR A 30 -8.49 14.02 -10.31
N HIS A 31 -7.98 12.81 -10.06
CA HIS A 31 -7.18 12.48 -8.88
C HIS A 31 -5.69 12.55 -9.21
N HIS A 32 -4.97 13.44 -8.53
CA HIS A 32 -3.53 13.32 -8.40
C HIS A 32 -3.24 12.07 -7.55
N PRO A 33 -2.29 11.19 -7.93
CA PRO A 33 -1.89 10.08 -7.09
C PRO A 33 -1.26 10.65 -5.82
N ILE A 34 -1.98 10.54 -4.72
CA ILE A 34 -1.42 10.77 -3.39
C ILE A 34 -0.51 9.57 -3.16
N ASN A 35 0.80 9.79 -3.19
CA ASN A 35 1.77 8.71 -3.04
C ASN A 35 1.87 8.33 -1.56
N GLU A 36 0.82 7.66 -1.07
CA GLU A 36 0.74 7.19 0.31
C GLU A 36 1.27 5.76 0.39
N ALA A 37 2.30 5.58 1.23
CA ALA A 37 2.91 4.29 1.48
C ALA A 37 2.61 3.87 2.92
N PHE A 38 2.07 2.67 3.07
CA PHE A 38 1.88 2.01 4.35
C PHE A 38 2.93 0.91 4.47
N SER A 39 3.74 0.97 5.53
CA SER A 39 4.63 -0.14 5.90
C SER A 39 4.06 -0.82 7.12
N PHE A 40 3.97 -2.14 7.12
CA PHE A 40 3.42 -2.92 8.23
C PHE A 40 4.50 -3.73 8.94
N HIS A 41 4.38 -3.89 10.25
CA HIS A 41 5.23 -4.73 11.06
C HIS A 41 4.41 -5.41 12.15
N TYR A 42 4.45 -6.74 12.19
CA TYR A 42 3.85 -7.52 13.27
C TYR A 42 4.91 -7.85 14.33
N ASP A 43 4.63 -7.46 15.58
CA ASP A 43 5.40 -7.89 16.74
C ASP A 43 4.69 -9.06 17.42
N ALA A 44 5.33 -10.23 17.36
CA ALA A 44 4.77 -11.46 17.89
C ALA A 44 4.81 -11.54 19.43
N HIS A 45 5.63 -10.70 20.10
CA HIS A 45 5.75 -10.71 21.55
C HIS A 45 4.60 -9.95 22.20
N SER A 46 4.28 -8.76 21.67
CA SER A 46 3.20 -7.91 22.16
C SER A 46 1.87 -8.14 21.43
N HIS A 47 1.84 -9.06 20.46
CA HIS A 47 0.69 -9.31 19.58
C HIS A 47 0.12 -8.02 18.98
N THR A 48 1.00 -7.12 18.56
CA THR A 48 0.65 -5.80 18.04
C THR A 48 1.08 -5.68 16.59
N MET A 49 0.19 -5.17 15.74
CA MET A 49 0.54 -4.73 14.41
C MET A 49 0.79 -3.23 14.41
N ALA A 50 1.94 -2.82 13.88
CA ALA A 50 2.28 -1.44 13.63
C ALA A 50 2.15 -1.12 12.15
N VAL A 51 1.60 0.06 11.82
CA VAL A 51 1.61 0.62 10.47
C VAL A 51 2.25 2.00 10.48
N LYS A 52 3.26 2.16 9.64
CA LYS A 52 4.00 3.40 9.46
C LYS A 52 3.47 4.13 8.23
N THR A 53 3.07 5.38 8.42
CA THR A 53 2.78 6.34 7.35
C THR A 53 3.90 7.39 7.28
N HIS A 54 3.72 8.43 6.46
CA HIS A 54 4.66 9.55 6.45
C HIS A 54 4.61 10.41 7.74
N ARG A 55 3.54 10.32 8.54
CA ARG A 55 3.30 11.22 9.68
C ARG A 55 3.35 10.52 11.05
N HIS A 56 2.78 9.32 11.13
CA HIS A 56 2.57 8.63 12.39
C HIS A 56 2.89 7.14 12.25
N CYS A 57 3.16 6.52 13.40
CA CYS A 57 3.17 5.07 13.53
C CYS A 57 1.92 4.66 14.31
N TYR A 58 1.00 3.94 13.69
CA TYR A 58 -0.22 3.51 14.35
C TYR A 58 -0.05 2.08 14.89
N LEU A 59 -0.53 1.84 16.10
CA LEU A 59 -0.43 0.56 16.80
C LEU A 59 -1.82 -0.02 17.00
N TYR A 60 -1.97 -1.27 16.56
CA TYR A 60 -3.19 -2.05 16.66
C TYR A 60 -2.92 -3.35 17.41
N ALA A 61 -3.51 -3.50 18.58
CA ALA A 61 -3.41 -4.73 19.38
C ALA A 61 -4.35 -5.80 18.78
N LEU A 62 -3.80 -6.96 18.39
CA LEU A 62 -4.58 -8.04 17.80
C LEU A 62 -5.41 -8.77 18.86
N SER A 63 -6.69 -9.02 18.55
CA SER A 63 -7.51 -9.97 19.30
C SER A 63 -6.95 -11.40 19.21
N SER A 64 -7.40 -12.30 20.08
CA SER A 64 -6.96 -13.71 20.05
C SER A 64 -7.23 -14.42 18.71
N ALA A 65 -8.33 -14.07 18.04
CA ALA A 65 -8.66 -14.60 16.72
C ALA A 65 -7.72 -14.04 15.64
N GLU A 66 -7.37 -12.76 15.71
CA GLU A 66 -6.45 -12.12 14.77
C GLU A 66 -5.01 -12.56 14.97
N GLN A 67 -4.58 -12.84 16.20
CA GLN A 67 -3.28 -13.44 16.50
C GLN A 67 -3.06 -14.77 15.78
N THR A 68 -4.15 -15.52 15.52
CA THR A 68 -4.06 -16.73 14.68
C THR A 68 -4.10 -16.37 13.19
N SER A 69 -4.99 -15.45 12.82
CA SER A 69 -5.26 -15.10 11.42
C SER A 69 -4.10 -14.36 10.74
N VAL A 70 -3.30 -13.59 11.49
CA VAL A 70 -2.13 -12.82 10.99
C VAL A 70 -1.08 -13.70 10.30
N HIS A 71 -1.07 -15.00 10.60
CA HIS A 71 -0.16 -15.97 9.99
C HIS A 71 -0.66 -16.54 8.65
N SER A 72 -1.80 -16.04 8.14
CA SER A 72 -2.33 -16.38 6.82
C SER A 72 -2.40 -15.12 5.95
N SER A 73 -2.22 -15.26 4.64
CA SER A 73 -2.29 -14.10 3.73
C SER A 73 -3.65 -13.40 3.79
N THR A 74 -4.75 -14.16 3.83
CA THR A 74 -6.11 -13.60 3.91
C THR A 74 -6.32 -12.86 5.23
N GLY A 75 -5.90 -13.44 6.34
CA GLY A 75 -6.04 -12.80 7.65
C GLY A 75 -5.15 -11.56 7.78
N LEU A 76 -3.90 -11.63 7.32
CA LEU A 76 -2.99 -10.50 7.29
C LEU A 76 -3.57 -9.34 6.47
N HIS A 77 -4.01 -9.59 5.24
CA HIS A 77 -4.62 -8.54 4.40
C HIS A 77 -5.89 -7.97 5.03
N SER A 78 -6.69 -8.79 5.72
CA SER A 78 -7.88 -8.31 6.43
C SER A 78 -7.50 -7.36 7.56
N ILE A 79 -6.49 -7.70 8.36
CA ILE A 79 -6.00 -6.86 9.47
C ILE A 79 -5.40 -5.56 8.93
N GLU A 80 -4.54 -5.63 7.92
CA GLU A 80 -3.94 -4.44 7.27
C GLU A 80 -5.02 -3.50 6.74
N LYS A 81 -6.05 -4.05 6.07
CA LYS A 81 -7.20 -3.28 5.61
C LYS A 81 -7.96 -2.62 6.77
N THR A 82 -8.23 -3.36 7.84
CA THR A 82 -8.90 -2.81 9.02
C THR A 82 -8.12 -1.65 9.62
N MET A 83 -6.79 -1.75 9.69
CA MET A 83 -5.95 -0.66 10.19
C MET A 83 -6.02 0.60 9.30
N ILE A 84 -6.01 0.43 7.97
CA ILE A 84 -6.18 1.55 7.03
C ILE A 84 -7.55 2.20 7.22
N ASP A 85 -8.62 1.39 7.26
CA ASP A 85 -9.99 1.87 7.44
C ASP A 85 -10.14 2.64 8.78
N LEU A 86 -9.44 2.23 9.85
CA LEU A 86 -9.43 2.93 11.14
C LEU A 86 -8.66 4.27 11.11
N ILE A 87 -7.54 4.33 10.37
CA ILE A 87 -6.77 5.57 10.20
C ILE A 87 -7.59 6.60 9.41
N ASP A 88 -8.26 6.15 8.34
CA ASP A 88 -9.10 6.98 7.47
C ASP A 88 -10.38 7.46 8.16
N ALA A 89 -10.90 6.67 9.12
CA ALA A 89 -12.04 7.09 9.92
C ALA A 89 -11.74 8.29 10.85
N HIS A 90 -10.49 8.75 10.92
CA HIS A 90 -10.04 9.87 11.74
C HIS A 90 -10.52 9.78 13.20
N GLY A 91 -10.40 8.58 13.78
CA GLY A 91 -10.80 8.33 15.15
C GLY A 91 -9.94 9.05 16.20
N ASN A 92 -10.38 8.99 17.46
CA ASN A 92 -9.57 9.44 18.58
C ASN A 92 -8.42 8.46 18.81
N HIS A 93 -7.24 8.81 18.31
CA HIS A 93 -6.03 8.03 18.55
C HIS A 93 -5.35 8.45 19.86
N VAL A 94 -4.83 7.48 20.61
CA VAL A 94 -4.17 7.74 21.89
C VAL A 94 -2.66 7.77 21.70
N ALA A 95 -2.00 8.85 22.10
CA ALA A 95 -0.54 8.93 22.02
C ALA A 95 0.13 7.90 22.93
N VAL A 96 1.15 7.22 22.40
CA VAL A 96 1.98 6.26 23.13
C VAL A 96 3.36 6.88 23.34
N SER A 97 3.82 6.92 24.59
CA SER A 97 5.14 7.47 24.90
C SER A 97 6.25 6.56 24.36
N THR A 98 7.44 7.11 24.13
CA THR A 98 8.60 6.33 23.68
C THR A 98 8.98 5.23 24.68
N SER A 99 8.85 5.50 25.99
CA SER A 99 9.12 4.51 27.04
C SER A 99 8.11 3.37 27.00
N ASP A 100 6.82 3.67 26.82
CA ASP A 100 5.79 2.63 26.74
C ASP A 100 5.96 1.78 25.49
N LEU A 101 6.28 2.42 24.35
CA LEU A 101 6.55 1.71 23.11
C LEU A 101 7.78 0.78 23.22
N THR A 102 8.82 1.24 23.92
CA THR A 102 10.01 0.41 24.19
C THR A 102 9.68 -0.77 25.10
N ALA A 103 8.80 -0.55 26.08
CA ALA A 103 8.31 -1.61 26.97
C ALA A 103 7.41 -2.63 26.25
N MET A 104 6.68 -2.22 25.21
CA MET A 104 5.93 -3.13 24.34
C MET A 104 6.86 -4.04 23.54
N GLY A 105 7.93 -3.48 22.97
CA GLY A 105 8.92 -4.26 22.25
C GLY A 105 9.96 -3.41 21.55
N HIS A 106 11.22 -3.85 21.59
CA HIS A 106 12.31 -3.16 20.91
C HIS A 106 12.11 -3.12 19.38
N GLY A 107 11.52 -4.17 18.80
CA GLY A 107 11.18 -4.22 17.37
C GLY A 107 10.19 -3.13 16.97
N LEU A 108 9.12 -2.98 17.75
CA LEU A 108 8.13 -1.90 17.56
C LEU A 108 8.73 -0.51 17.71
N ALA A 109 9.52 -0.29 18.77
CA ALA A 109 10.17 1.00 19.01
C ALA A 109 11.10 1.39 17.85
N HIS A 110 11.89 0.43 17.37
CA HIS A 110 12.75 0.65 16.20
C HIS A 110 11.94 0.89 14.92
N PHE A 111 10.88 0.12 14.68
CA PHE A 111 10.04 0.27 13.50
C PHE A 111 9.37 1.65 13.42
N CYS A 112 8.82 2.10 14.55
CA CYS A 112 8.16 3.40 14.69
C CYS A 112 9.13 4.58 14.88
N ASP A 113 10.44 4.35 14.86
CA ASP A 113 11.43 5.39 15.11
C ASP A 113 11.18 6.66 14.28
N LYS A 114 11.42 7.82 14.92
CA LYS A 114 11.23 9.19 14.44
C LYS A 114 9.79 9.64 14.20
N LEU A 115 8.79 8.78 14.44
CA LEU A 115 7.38 9.15 14.32
C LEU A 115 6.66 9.08 15.66
N ALA A 116 5.65 9.93 15.84
CA ALA A 116 4.76 9.82 16.98
C ALA A 116 3.94 8.52 16.87
N ALA A 117 4.00 7.70 17.92
CA ALA A 117 3.25 6.46 18.01
C ALA A 117 1.86 6.73 18.57
N LEU A 118 0.85 6.18 17.89
CA LEU A 118 -0.56 6.38 18.21
C LEU A 118 -1.27 5.02 18.27
N ARG A 119 -2.00 4.75 19.34
CA ARG A 119 -2.83 3.56 19.46
C ARG A 119 -4.20 3.79 18.84
N ILE A 120 -4.67 2.83 18.05
CA ILE A 120 -5.92 2.94 17.27
C ILE A 120 -7.03 1.97 17.71
N ASN A 121 -6.77 1.09 18.69
CA ASN A 121 -7.78 0.25 19.36
C ASN A 121 -7.46 -0.03 20.85
#